data_AF-A0A3N7J4J1-F1
#
_entry.id   AF-A0A3N7J4J1-F1
#
_cell.length_a   1.000
_cell.length_b   1.000
_cell.length_c   1.000
_cell.angle_alpha   90.00
_cell.angle_beta   90.00
_cell.angle_gamma   90.00
#
_symmetry.space_group_name_H-M   'P 1'
#
loop_
_entity.id
_entity.type
_entity.pdbx_description
1 polymer ?
#
loop_
_entity_poly.entity_id
_entity_poly.type
_entity_poly.pdbx_seq_one_letter_code
_entity_poly.pdbx_strand_id
1 'polypeptide(L)'
;MAAVQEVDLHLSAFMRNTSGLSNEDKVRLSLDRMRAALDQAIERGQQEIRFIHGHGTGTLRERVYHELRVYQKNGLIELFEPSFFNPAVVNVIIRY
;
A
#
# COMPACT_ATOMS: atom_id res chain seq x y z
N MET A 1 4.01 20.85 8.49
CA MET A 1 4.11 19.44 8.06
C MET A 1 3.05 19.20 6.99
N ALA A 2 3.42 18.70 5.82
CA ALA A 2 2.44 18.30 4.82
C ALA A 2 1.65 17.10 5.35
N ALA A 3 0.37 16.99 4.98
CA ALA A 3 -0.44 15.83 5.35
C ALA A 3 0.16 14.57 4.70
N VAL A 4 0.42 13.54 5.51
CA VAL A 4 0.86 12.24 5.01
C VAL A 4 -0.29 11.58 4.26
N GLN A 5 -0.06 11.18 3.01
CA GLN A 5 -1.08 10.52 2.21
C GLN A 5 -1.39 9.13 2.75
N GLU A 6 -2.68 8.85 2.97
CA GLU A 6 -3.18 7.52 3.32
C GLU A 6 -3.94 6.92 2.13
N VAL A 7 -3.65 5.66 1.81
CA VAL A 7 -4.27 4.93 0.71
C VAL A 7 -4.92 3.66 1.23
N ASP A 8 -6.25 3.65 1.23
CA ASP A 8 -7.03 2.45 1.51
C ASP A 8 -6.97 1.49 0.32
N LEU A 9 -6.55 0.25 0.60
CA LEU A 9 -6.42 -0.83 -0.37
C LEU A 9 -7.64 -1.75 -0.41
N HIS A 10 -8.64 -1.58 0.46
CA HIS A 10 -9.89 -2.31 0.35
C HIS A 10 -10.64 -1.90 -0.91
N LEU A 11 -11.12 -2.88 -1.69
CA LEU A 11 -11.84 -2.61 -2.94
C LEU A 11 -13.05 -1.70 -2.74
N SER A 12 -13.75 -1.79 -1.61
CA SER A 12 -14.90 -0.91 -1.30
C SER A 12 -14.53 0.57 -1.27
N ALA A 13 -13.26 0.91 -1.04
CA ALA A 13 -12.78 2.29 -1.05
C ALA A 13 -12.66 2.87 -2.47
N PHE A 14 -12.59 2.04 -3.51
CA PHE A 14 -12.36 2.50 -4.89
C PHE A 14 -13.15 1.78 -5.99
N MET A 15 -13.97 0.79 -5.64
CA MET A 15 -14.85 0.05 -6.55
C MET A 15 -16.23 -0.15 -5.91
N ARG A 16 -17.28 0.17 -6.68
CA ARG A 16 -18.67 0.06 -6.22
C ARG A 16 -19.25 -1.35 -6.32
N ASN A 17 -18.74 -2.17 -7.25
CA ASN A 17 -19.20 -3.54 -7.44
C ASN A 17 -18.00 -4.48 -7.54
N THR A 18 -17.98 -5.49 -6.68
CA THR A 18 -16.94 -6.54 -6.63
C THR A 18 -17.51 -7.93 -6.87
N SER A 19 -18.79 -8.01 -7.25
CA SER A 19 -19.48 -9.26 -7.57
C SER A 19 -18.79 -9.96 -8.74
N GLY A 20 -18.53 -11.26 -8.60
CA GLY A 20 -17.87 -12.07 -9.63
C GLY A 20 -16.34 -12.04 -9.60
N LEU A 21 -15.71 -11.21 -8.75
CA LEU A 21 -14.26 -11.22 -8.59
C LEU A 21 -13.81 -12.38 -7.68
N SER A 22 -12.82 -13.14 -8.12
CA SER A 22 -12.14 -14.10 -7.28
C SER A 22 -11.33 -13.39 -6.19
N ASN A 23 -10.96 -14.08 -5.11
CA ASN A 23 -10.10 -13.49 -4.08
C ASN A 23 -8.74 -13.05 -4.65
N GLU A 24 -8.22 -13.76 -5.65
CA GLU A 24 -6.97 -13.39 -6.32
C GLU A 24 -7.13 -12.07 -7.10
N ASP A 25 -8.24 -11.90 -7.83
CA ASP A 25 -8.52 -10.65 -8.54
C ASP A 25 -8.58 -9.46 -7.58
N LYS A 26 -9.21 -9.66 -6.42
CA LYS A 26 -9.32 -8.60 -5.41
C LYS A 26 -7.95 -8.18 -4.90
N VAL A 27 -7.09 -9.16 -4.57
CA VAL A 27 -5.71 -8.90 -4.14
C VAL A 27 -4.93 -8.19 -5.24
N ARG A 28 -5.03 -8.65 -6.50
CA ARG A 28 -4.34 -8.02 -7.63
C ARG A 28 -4.73 -6.56 -7.79
N LEU A 29 -6.02 -6.25 -7.80
CA LEU A 29 -6.53 -4.89 -7.93
C LEU A 29 -6.05 -3.97 -6.79
N SER A 30 -6.02 -4.47 -5.55
CA SER A 30 -5.46 -3.75 -4.41
C SER A 30 -3.96 -3.47 -4.59
N LEU A 31 -3.18 -4.43 -5.10
CA LEU A 31 -1.74 -4.24 -5.37
C LEU A 31 -1.50 -3.24 -6.51
N ASP A 32 -2.31 -3.28 -7.57
CA ASP A 32 -2.21 -2.33 -8.68
C ASP A 32 -2.46 -0.90 -8.20
N ARG A 33 -3.45 -0.70 -7.32
CA ARG A 33 -3.70 0.58 -6.65
C ARG A 33 -2.52 1.01 -5.78
N MET A 34 -1.94 0.09 -5.01
CA MET A 34 -0.79 0.37 -4.15
C MET A 34 0.40 0.85 -4.97
N ARG A 35 0.78 0.12 -6.04
CA ARG A 35 1.89 0.47 -6.93
C ARG A 35 1.68 1.84 -7.56
N ALA A 36 0.51 2.06 -8.17
CA ALA A 36 0.20 3.33 -8.80
C ALA A 36 0.28 4.52 -7.83
N ALA A 37 -0.16 4.34 -6.59
CA ALA A 37 -0.07 5.39 -5.57
C ALA A 37 1.37 5.63 -5.10
N LEU A 38 2.16 4.57 -4.92
CA LEU A 38 3.57 4.70 -4.52
C LEU A 38 4.40 5.34 -5.63
N ASP A 39 4.20 4.94 -6.88
CA ASP A 39 4.88 5.51 -8.04
C ASP A 39 4.58 7.01 -8.16
N GLN A 40 3.30 7.39 -8.02
CA GLN A 40 2.91 8.81 -8.00
C GLN A 40 3.50 9.58 -6.82
N ALA A 41 3.62 8.95 -5.65
CA ALA A 41 4.22 9.56 -4.47
C ALA A 41 5.72 9.85 -4.69
N ILE A 42 6.44 8.88 -5.26
CA ILE A 42 7.85 8.99 -5.64
C ILE A 42 8.03 10.10 -6.68
N GLU A 43 7.23 10.11 -7.75
CA GLU A 43 7.29 11.13 -8.81
C GLU A 43 7.04 12.54 -8.28
N ARG A 44 6.17 12.67 -7.27
CA ARG A 44 5.85 13.95 -6.60
C ARG A 44 6.87 14.36 -5.54
N GLY A 45 7.86 13.52 -5.25
CA GLY A 45 8.84 13.77 -4.19
C GLY A 45 8.23 13.81 -2.79
N GLN A 46 7.18 13.02 -2.54
CA GLN A 46 6.64 12.85 -1.19
C GLN A 46 7.65 12.13 -0.30
N GLN A 47 7.72 12.50 0.99
CA GLN A 47 8.62 11.86 1.95
C GLN A 47 8.04 10.57 2.53
N GLU A 48 6.71 10.51 2.67
CA GLU A 48 6.01 9.39 3.32
C GLU A 48 4.65 9.13 2.66
N ILE A 49 4.27 7.85 2.60
CA ILE A 49 2.93 7.38 2.26
C ILE A 49 2.53 6.21 3.17
N ARG A 50 1.25 6.11 3.50
CA ARG A 50 0.70 5.04 4.37
C ARG A 50 -0.32 4.21 3.62
N PHE A 51 -0.20 2.89 3.69
CA PHE A 51 -1.14 1.95 3.07
C PHE A 51 -1.96 1.21 4.11
N ILE A 52 -3.28 1.17 3.92
CA ILE A 52 -4.23 0.46 4.78
C ILE A 52 -4.62 -0.85 4.08
N HIS A 53 -4.11 -1.98 4.56
CA HIS A 53 -4.38 -3.30 3.98
C HIS A 53 -5.41 -4.12 4.76
N GLY A 54 -5.81 -3.66 5.95
CA GLY A 54 -6.84 -4.29 6.78
C GLY A 54 -6.35 -5.48 7.63
N HIS A 55 -7.27 -6.00 8.46
CA HIS A 55 -7.06 -7.11 9.41
C HIS A 55 -7.54 -8.48 8.88
N GLY A 56 -7.60 -8.67 7.56
CA GLY A 56 -8.08 -9.93 6.97
C GLY A 56 -7.19 -11.14 7.28
N THR A 57 -7.25 -12.17 6.44
CA THR A 57 -6.44 -13.41 6.56
C THR A 57 -4.93 -13.21 6.39
N GLY A 58 -4.46 -11.97 6.16
CA GLY A 58 -3.06 -11.64 5.93
C GLY A 58 -2.60 -11.73 4.47
N THR A 59 -3.40 -12.30 3.56
CA THR A 59 -2.99 -12.48 2.15
C THR A 59 -2.62 -11.18 1.46
N LEU A 60 -3.42 -10.11 1.63
CA LEU A 60 -3.10 -8.80 1.05
C LEU A 60 -1.87 -8.18 1.70
N ARG A 61 -1.74 -8.27 3.04
CA ARG A 61 -0.58 -7.81 3.80
C ARG A 61 0.71 -8.43 3.26
N GLU A 62 0.78 -9.75 3.16
CA GLU A 62 2.00 -10.44 2.71
C GLU A 62 2.41 -10.01 1.30
N ARG A 63 1.44 -9.81 0.40
CA ARG A 63 1.72 -9.35 -0.97
C ARG A 63 2.15 -7.89 -1.01
N VAL A 64 1.54 -7.00 -0.23
CA VAL A 64 1.97 -5.60 -0.06
C VAL A 64 3.41 -5.56 0.44
N TYR A 65 3.74 -6.31 1.49
CA TYR A 65 5.08 -6.33 2.06
C TYR A 65 6.10 -6.91 1.07
N HIS A 66 5.72 -7.92 0.26
CA HIS A 66 6.57 -8.42 -0.81
C HIS A 66 6.89 -7.33 -1.84
N GLU A 67 5.90 -6.58 -2.32
CA GLU A 67 6.13 -5.46 -3.24
C GLU A 67 7.02 -4.38 -2.61
N LEU A 68 6.75 -3.96 -1.38
CA LEU A 68 7.57 -2.96 -0.69
C LEU A 68 9.03 -3.39 -0.54
N ARG A 69 9.30 -4.69 -0.30
CA ARG A 69 10.69 -5.21 -0.33
C ARG A 69 11.35 -5.06 -1.69
N VAL A 70 10.60 -5.23 -2.78
CA VAL A 70 11.11 -5.00 -4.15
C VAL A 70 11.44 -3.53 -4.36
N TYR A 71 10.55 -2.61 -3.97
CA TYR A 71 10.81 -1.17 -4.05
C TYR A 71 12.05 -0.76 -3.21
N GLN A 72 12.15 -1.29 -1.99
CA GLN A 72 13.29 -1.02 -1.11
C GLN A 72 14.61 -1.55 -1.70
N LYS A 73 14.61 -2.78 -2.20
CA LYS A 73 15.79 -3.39 -2.84
C LYS A 73 16.26 -2.60 -4.06
N ASN A 74 15.33 -1.98 -4.78
CA ASN A 74 15.61 -1.15 -5.95
C ASN A 74 16.00 0.30 -5.57
N GLY A 75 16.01 0.65 -4.28
CA GLY A 75 16.33 1.99 -3.81
C GLY A 75 15.26 3.04 -4.11
N LEU A 76 14.02 2.62 -4.40
CA LEU A 76 12.89 3.51 -4.67
C LEU A 76 12.22 4.03 -3.39
N ILE A 77 12.38 3.29 -2.29
CA ILE A 77 11.98 3.67 -0.94
C ILE A 77 13.12 3.32 0.02
N GLU A 78 13.19 4.00 1.15
CA GLU A 78 14.22 3.77 2.16
C GLU A 78 13.82 2.67 3.15
N LEU A 79 12.58 2.73 3.63
CA LEU A 79 12.08 1.92 4.74
C LEU A 79 10.57 1.74 4.64
N PHE A 80 10.07 0.63 5.15
CA PHE A 80 8.68 0.48 5.50
C PHE A 80 8.53 -0.30 6.81
N GLU A 81 7.54 0.07 7.62
CA GLU A 81 7.27 -0.55 8.91
C GLU A 81 5.76 -0.61 9.22
N PRO A 82 5.27 -1.63 9.95
CA PRO A 82 3.92 -1.61 10.45
C PRO A 82 3.71 -0.41 11.38
N SER A 83 2.57 0.26 11.26
CA SER A 83 2.23 1.37 12.15
C SER A 83 2.03 0.86 13.58
N PHE A 84 2.64 1.55 14.54
CA PHE A 84 2.54 1.23 15.97
C PHE A 84 1.09 1.26 16.49
N PHE A 85 0.27 2.19 15.99
CA PHE A 85 -1.11 2.36 16.44
C PHE A 85 -2.09 1.41 15.74
N ASN A 86 -1.76 0.98 14.51
CA ASN A 86 -2.63 0.11 13.75
C ASN A 86 -1.82 -0.86 12.88
N PRO A 87 -1.73 -2.15 13.23
CA PRO A 87 -0.97 -3.13 12.47
C PRO A 87 -1.60 -3.46 11.10
N ALA A 88 -2.80 -2.98 10.81
CA ALA A 88 -3.40 -3.01 9.47
C ALA A 88 -2.88 -1.92 8.53
N VAL A 89 -1.98 -1.05 9.02
CA VAL A 89 -1.36 0.03 8.29
C VAL A 89 0.15 -0.19 8.22
N VAL A 90 0.71 0.05 7.05
CA VAL A 90 2.16 0.09 6.83
C VAL A 90 2.57 1.50 6.44
N ASN A 91 3.55 2.04 7.15
CA ASN A 91 4.19 3.32 6.84
C ASN A 91 5.33 3.06 5.86
N VAL A 92 5.45 3.89 4.83
CA VAL A 92 6.48 3.78 3.81
C VAL A 92 7.22 5.11 3.71
N ILE A 93 8.51 5.08 4.00
CA ILE A 93 9.42 6.22 3.91
C ILE A 93 10.10 6.18 2.55
N ILE A 94 9.84 7.19 1.73
CA ILE A 94 10.36 7.31 0.37
C ILE A 94 11.73 7.98 0.38
N ARG A 95 11.86 9.08 1.12
CA ARG A 95 13.09 9.87 1.24
C ARG A 95 13.08 10.69 2.52
N TYR A 96 14.19 10.68 3.28
CA TYR A 96 14.42 11.59 4.40
C TYR A 96 14.59 13.06 3.95
#